data_AF-A0A1I2MHS4-F1
#
_entry.id   AF-A0A1I2MHS4-F1
#
_cell.length_a   1.000
_cell.length_b   1.000
_cell.length_c   1.000
_cell.angle_alpha   90.00
_cell.angle_beta   90.00
_cell.angle_gamma   90.00
#
_symmetry.space_group_name_H-M   'P 1'
#
loop_
_entity.id
_entity.type
_entity.pdbx_description
1 polymer ?
#
loop_
_entity_poly.entity_id
_entity_poly.type
_entity_poly.pdbx_seq_one_letter_code
_entity_poly.pdbx_strand_id
1 'polypeptide(L)'
;MLGVTEPPPGRVRARITAQLRTGGAVLLAAGPWKGADLRFRVTGAVWEGLGRGHGVLRHRLVTVEVSGRGAAGGVPRRAQWWLPGPYGAQPVAGGPLATHGGGGMRVVG
;
A
#
# COMPACT_ATOMS: atom_id res chain seq x y z
N MET A 1 -10.89 -11.51 -10.25
CA MET A 1 -9.55 -12.03 -10.61
C MET A 1 -8.98 -11.08 -11.66
N LEU A 2 -8.19 -10.08 -11.25
CA LEU A 2 -7.51 -9.23 -12.23
C LEU A 2 -6.54 -10.13 -12.99
N GLY A 3 -6.71 -10.27 -14.30
CA GLY A 3 -5.83 -11.08 -15.12
C GLY A 3 -4.37 -10.65 -14.93
N VAL A 4 -3.45 -11.62 -14.88
CA VAL A 4 -2.02 -11.32 -14.93
C VAL A 4 -1.76 -10.76 -16.31
N THR A 5 -1.71 -9.44 -16.44
CA THR A 5 -1.27 -8.79 -17.68
C THR A 5 0.22 -9.03 -17.80
N GLU A 6 0.65 -9.66 -18.89
CA GLU A 6 2.08 -9.74 -19.19
C GLU A 6 2.67 -8.33 -19.23
N PRO A 7 3.85 -8.11 -18.65
CA PRO A 7 4.46 -6.79 -18.65
C PRO A 7 4.76 -6.37 -20.11
N PRO A 8 4.45 -5.13 -20.51
CA PRO A 8 4.62 -4.70 -21.88
C PRO A 8 6.09 -4.78 -22.33
N PRO A 9 6.37 -4.89 -23.64
CA PRO A 9 7.74 -4.92 -24.16
C PRO A 9 8.60 -3.74 -23.66
N GLY A 10 9.91 -3.94 -23.55
CA GLY A 10 10.82 -2.93 -22.98
C GLY A 10 10.74 -1.55 -23.64
N ARG A 11 10.61 -1.50 -24.97
CA ARG A 11 10.43 -0.25 -25.73
C ARG A 11 9.17 0.52 -25.35
N VAL A 12 8.06 -0.20 -25.09
CA VAL A 12 6.78 0.39 -24.70
C VAL A 12 6.90 0.95 -23.29
N ARG A 13 7.52 0.20 -22.38
CA ARG A 13 7.83 0.69 -21.02
C ARG A 13 8.68 1.96 -21.04
N ALA A 14 9.75 1.98 -21.82
CA ALA A 14 10.62 3.16 -21.94
C ALA A 14 9.86 4.39 -22.47
N ARG A 15 9.03 4.21 -23.50
CA ARG A 15 8.19 5.29 -24.04
C ARG A 15 7.18 5.82 -23.01
N ILE A 16 6.52 4.93 -22.27
CA ILE A 16 5.59 5.32 -21.19
C ILE A 16 6.34 6.12 -20.13
N THR A 17 7.48 5.63 -19.65
CA THR A 17 8.30 6.35 -18.65
C THR A 17 8.74 7.73 -19.14
N ALA A 18 9.15 7.85 -20.40
CA ALA A 18 9.53 9.14 -20.98
C ALA A 18 8.35 10.13 -20.98
N GLN A 19 7.17 9.68 -21.39
CA GLN A 19 5.97 10.52 -21.44
C GLN A 19 5.53 11.00 -20.06
N LEU A 20 5.59 10.12 -19.06
CA LEU A 20 5.24 10.45 -17.67
C LEU A 20 6.16 11.52 -17.08
N ARG A 21 7.46 11.48 -17.41
CA ARG A 21 8.44 12.49 -16.97
C ARG A 21 8.15 13.87 -17.54
N THR A 22 7.76 13.94 -18.82
CA THR A 22 7.40 15.22 -19.46
C THR A 22 6.08 15.77 -18.92
N GLY A 23 5.11 14.90 -18.62
CA GLY A 23 3.76 15.29 -18.18
C GLY A 23 3.58 15.45 -16.67
N GLY A 24 4.61 15.24 -15.84
CA GLY A 24 4.47 15.27 -14.38
C GLY A 24 3.54 14.19 -13.82
N ALA A 25 3.36 13.08 -14.54
CA ALA A 25 2.45 12.01 -14.20
C ALA A 25 3.18 10.81 -13.57
N VAL A 26 2.45 9.97 -12.82
CA VAL A 26 2.98 8.76 -12.19
C VAL A 26 2.22 7.54 -12.68
N LEU A 27 2.94 6.47 -13.00
CA LEU A 27 2.36 5.15 -13.30
C LEU A 27 2.35 4.29 -12.03
N LEU A 28 1.15 3.83 -11.67
CA LEU A 28 0.97 2.78 -10.66
C LEU A 28 0.69 1.46 -11.37
N ALA A 29 1.54 0.46 -11.12
CA ALA A 29 1.38 -0.88 -11.65
C ALA A 29 1.09 -1.88 -10.53
N ALA A 30 0.03 -2.68 -10.69
CA ALA A 30 -0.25 -3.81 -9.81
C ALA A 30 0.68 -4.98 -10.18
N GLY A 31 1.88 -4.99 -9.61
CA GLY A 31 2.89 -6.02 -9.84
C GLY A 31 4.27 -5.46 -10.15
N PRO A 32 5.24 -6.32 -10.48
CA PRO A 32 6.60 -5.89 -10.80
C PRO A 32 6.64 -5.00 -12.04
N TRP A 33 7.25 -3.81 -11.91
CA TRP A 33 7.59 -2.97 -13.04
C TRP A 33 9.10 -2.72 -13.07
N LYS A 34 9.78 -3.26 -14.09
CA LYS A 34 11.22 -3.06 -14.27
C LYS A 34 11.49 -1.58 -14.47
N GLY A 35 12.28 -1.00 -13.57
CA GLY A 35 12.60 0.43 -13.57
C GLY A 35 11.69 1.29 -12.70
N ALA A 36 10.77 0.73 -11.91
CA ALA A 36 9.96 1.52 -10.97
C ALA A 36 10.84 2.21 -9.93
N ASP A 37 10.65 3.51 -9.73
CA ASP A 37 11.45 4.29 -8.77
C ASP A 37 11.01 4.06 -7.32
N LEU A 38 9.75 3.67 -7.12
CA LEU A 38 9.17 3.29 -5.84
C LEU A 38 8.50 1.92 -5.93
N ARG A 39 8.55 1.18 -4.83
CA ARG A 39 7.84 -0.09 -4.64
C ARG A 39 7.03 -0.03 -3.34
N PHE A 40 5.73 -0.25 -3.48
CA PHE A 40 4.78 -0.35 -2.38
C PHE A 40 4.55 -1.82 -2.06
N ARG A 41 4.61 -2.19 -0.78
CA ARG A 41 4.32 -3.54 -0.30
C ARG A 41 3.39 -3.46 0.89
N VAL A 42 2.31 -4.23 0.85
CA VAL A 42 1.53 -4.50 2.07
C VAL A 42 2.31 -5.48 2.92
N THR A 43 2.69 -5.08 4.12
CA THR A 43 3.45 -5.91 5.07
C THR A 43 2.59 -6.42 6.22
N GLY A 44 1.39 -5.88 6.40
CA GLY A 44 0.42 -6.36 7.39
C GLY A 44 -0.98 -5.87 7.09
N ALA A 45 -1.99 -6.62 7.55
CA ALA A 45 -3.39 -6.23 7.49
C ALA A 45 -4.13 -6.80 8.70
N VAL A 46 -4.85 -5.95 9.41
CA VAL A 46 -5.75 -6.33 10.51
C VAL A 46 -7.17 -5.98 10.10
N TRP A 47 -8.12 -6.90 10.25
CA TRP A 47 -9.51 -6.71 9.86
C TRP A 47 -10.40 -6.37 11.05
N GLU A 48 -11.38 -5.51 10.82
CA GLU A 48 -12.40 -5.10 11.77
C GLU A 48 -13.81 -5.16 11.16
N GLY A 49 -14.83 -5.26 12.02
CA GLY A 49 -16.25 -5.27 11.61
C GLY A 49 -17.06 -6.48 12.08
N LEU A 50 -16.40 -7.48 12.69
CA LEU A 50 -17.10 -8.48 13.48
C LEU A 50 -17.55 -7.80 14.77
N GLY A 51 -18.85 -7.64 14.95
CA GLY A 51 -19.43 -7.07 16.18
C GLY A 51 -19.25 -8.02 17.36
N ARG A 52 -20.36 -8.47 17.98
CA ARG A 52 -20.33 -9.46 19.06
C ARG A 52 -20.21 -10.90 18.53
N GLY A 53 -19.21 -11.18 17.69
CA GLY A 53 -19.01 -12.50 17.07
C GLY A 53 -19.90 -12.79 15.85
N HIS A 54 -20.71 -11.82 15.43
CA HIS A 54 -21.59 -11.89 14.27
C HIS A 54 -21.41 -10.57 13.51
N GLY A 55 -21.27 -10.61 12.18
CA GLY A 55 -21.04 -9.42 11.36
C GLY A 55 -20.25 -9.71 10.10
N VAL A 56 -19.94 -8.66 9.35
CA VAL A 56 -19.11 -8.72 8.13
C VAL A 56 -17.84 -7.91 8.36
N LEU A 57 -16.71 -8.35 7.81
CA LEU A 57 -15.48 -7.56 7.83
C LEU A 57 -15.69 -6.30 6.98
N ARG A 58 -15.66 -5.12 7.61
CA ARG A 58 -15.99 -3.84 6.95
C ARG A 58 -14.74 -3.06 6.61
N HIS A 59 -13.74 -3.09 7.48
CA HIS A 59 -12.54 -2.29 7.35
C HIS A 59 -11.30 -3.11 7.68
N ARG A 60 -10.15 -2.66 7.17
CA ARG A 60 -8.85 -3.19 7.55
C ARG A 60 -7.83 -2.08 7.72
N LEU A 61 -7.02 -2.18 8.76
CA LEU A 61 -5.82 -1.39 8.93
C LEU A 61 -4.69 -2.08 8.18
N VAL A 62 -4.19 -1.46 7.12
CA VAL A 62 -3.14 -2.01 6.26
C VAL A 62 -1.84 -1.27 6.51
N THR A 63 -0.79 -2.01 6.86
CA THR A 63 0.57 -1.48 6.92
C THR A 63 1.20 -1.59 5.54
N VAL A 64 1.59 -0.45 4.97
CA VAL A 64 2.29 -0.35 3.69
C VAL A 64 3.71 0.10 3.93
N GLU A 65 4.65 -0.61 3.35
CA GLU A 65 6.05 -0.24 3.26
C GLU A 65 6.37 0.28 1.85
N VAL A 66 7.13 1.37 1.80
CA VAL A 66 7.60 2.02 0.58
C VAL A 66 9.12 2.03 0.59
N SER A 67 9.70 1.45 -0.45
CA SER A 67 11.14 1.51 -0.75
C SER A 67 11.35 2.08 -2.16
N GLY A 68 12.53 2.63 -2.44
CA GLY A 68 12.81 3.22 -3.74
C GLY A 68 14.27 3.18 -4.15
N ARG A 69 14.60 3.95 -5.19
CA ARG A 69 15.98 4.19 -5.65
C ARG A 69 16.31 5.70 -5.63
N GLY A 70 17.58 6.04 -5.76
CA GLY A 70 18.05 7.43 -5.77
C GLY A 70 17.72 8.13 -4.46
N ALA A 71 17.06 9.30 -4.53
CA ALA A 71 16.61 10.04 -3.34
C ALA A 71 15.63 9.24 -2.44
N ALA A 72 15.01 8.19 -2.96
CA ALA A 72 14.16 7.27 -2.20
C ALA A 72 14.86 5.95 -1.81
N GLY A 73 16.17 5.83 -2.03
CA GLY A 73 16.98 4.63 -1.75
C GLY A 73 17.42 4.44 -0.30
N GLY A 74 16.98 5.32 0.61
CA GLY A 74 17.25 5.20 2.05
C GLY A 74 16.42 4.12 2.74
N VAL A 75 16.35 4.21 4.07
CA VAL A 75 15.55 3.29 4.91
C VAL A 75 14.09 3.28 4.43
N PRO A 76 13.47 2.08 4.21
CA PRO A 76 12.08 1.98 3.82
C PRO A 76 11.14 2.72 4.77
N ARG A 77 10.16 3.42 4.21
CA ARG A 77 9.15 4.16 4.98
C ARG A 77 7.92 3.29 5.19
N ARG A 78 7.27 3.40 6.34
CA ARG A 78 6.02 2.69 6.63
C ARG A 78 4.90 3.66 6.97
N ALA A 79 3.69 3.31 6.54
CA ALA A 79 2.46 4.00 6.89
C ALA A 79 1.34 2.98 7.08
N GLN A 80 0.31 3.35 7.84
CA GLN A 80 -0.88 2.53 8.02
C GLN A 80 -2.10 3.20 7.43
N TRP A 81 -2.98 2.43 6.78
CA TRP A 81 -4.19 2.92 6.10
C TRP A 81 -5.43 2.12 6.46
N TRP A 82 -6.52 2.81 6.79
CA TRP A 82 -7.85 2.18 6.81
C TRP A 82 -8.34 1.96 5.38
N LEU A 83 -8.71 0.71 5.05
CA LEU A 83 -9.31 0.32 3.77
C LEU A 83 -10.66 -0.40 3.97
N PRO A 84 -11.66 -0.18 3.10
CA PRO A 84 -11.69 0.89 2.12
C PRO A 84 -11.83 2.23 2.85
N GLY A 85 -10.98 3.21 2.51
CA GLY A 85 -11.18 4.59 2.93
C GLY A 85 -12.25 5.26 2.06
N PRO A 86 -12.87 6.37 2.52
CA PRO A 86 -13.97 7.04 1.83
C PRO A 86 -13.66 7.51 0.40
N TYR A 87 -12.37 7.66 0.07
CA TYR A 87 -11.87 8.04 -1.26
C TYR A 87 -10.81 7.07 -1.79
N GLY A 88 -10.71 5.86 -1.22
CA GLY A 88 -9.48 5.06 -1.23
C GLY A 88 -8.63 5.29 0.03
N ALA A 89 -7.52 4.57 0.13
CA ALA A 89 -6.65 4.48 1.32
C ALA A 89 -6.37 5.83 2.02
N GLN A 90 -6.74 5.95 3.31
CA GLN A 90 -6.45 7.14 4.12
C GLN A 90 -5.34 6.85 5.15
N PRO A 91 -4.25 7.66 5.20
CA PRO A 91 -3.27 7.69 6.30
C PRO A 91 -3.93 7.69 7.67
N VAL A 92 -3.65 6.67 8.48
CA VAL A 92 -3.86 6.74 9.93
C VAL A 92 -2.71 7.58 10.48
N ALA A 93 -3.03 8.67 11.18
CA ALA A 93 -2.03 9.47 11.87
C ALA A 93 -1.27 8.57 12.87
N GLY A 94 0.05 8.49 12.71
CA GLY A 94 0.85 7.38 13.22
C GLY A 94 1.01 7.32 14.75
N GLY A 95 1.04 6.09 15.25
CA GLY A 95 1.71 5.70 16.50
C GLY A 95 2.60 4.47 16.24
N PRO A 96 3.67 4.24 17.04
CA PRO A 96 4.60 3.14 16.83
C PRO A 96 3.90 1.77 16.90
N LEU A 97 4.33 0.86 16.04
CA LEU A 97 3.80 -0.50 15.88
C LEU A 97 3.92 -1.28 17.20
N ALA A 98 2.83 -1.41 17.95
CA ALA A 98 2.74 -2.36 19.04
C ALA A 98 2.68 -3.79 18.48
N THR A 99 3.69 -4.59 18.81
CA THR A 99 3.68 -6.04 18.61
C THR A 99 2.56 -6.63 19.45
N HIS A 100 1.46 -7.05 18.83
CA HIS A 100 0.37 -7.71 19.56
C HIS A 100 0.77 -9.16 19.84
N GLY A 101 1.47 -9.35 20.96
CA GLY A 101 1.29 -10.55 21.79
C GLY A 101 -0.14 -10.54 22.31
N GLY A 102 -0.82 -11.67 22.17
CA GLY A 102 -2.28 -11.74 22.26
C GLY A 102 -2.90 -11.28 23.58
N GLY A 103 -4.20 -11.00 23.46
CA GLY A 103 -5.14 -10.94 24.58
C GLY A 103 -5.37 -9.55 25.18
N GLY A 104 -6.54 -8.99 24.88
CA GLY A 104 -7.15 -7.93 25.71
C GLY A 104 -7.14 -6.53 25.10
N MET A 105 -8.09 -6.25 24.21
CA MET A 105 -8.35 -4.90 23.71
C MET A 105 -9.10 -4.06 24.75
N ARG A 106 -8.54 -2.90 25.11
CA ARG A 106 -9.28 -1.75 25.62
C ARG A 106 -8.55 -0.45 25.26
N VAL A 107 -9.33 0.62 25.14
CA VAL A 107 -9.07 2.08 25.13
C VAL A 107 -9.92 2.65 23.97
N VAL A 108 -11.11 3.21 24.18
CA VAL A 108 -11.51 4.43 24.93
C VAL A 108 -10.88 5.69 24.36
N GLY A 109 -11.71 6.51 23.70
CA GLY A 109 -11.39 7.88 23.28
C GLY A 109 -11.34 8.03 21.77
#